data_AF-A0A0N0ALS6-F1
#
_entry.id   AF-A0A0N0ALS6-F1
#
_cell.length_a   1.000
_cell.length_b   1.000
_cell.length_c   1.000
_cell.angle_alpha   90.00
_cell.angle_beta   90.00
_cell.angle_gamma   90.00
#
_symmetry.space_group_name_H-M   'P 1'
#
loop_
_entity.id
_entity.type
_entity.pdbx_description
1 polymer ?
#
loop_
_entity_poly.entity_id
_entity_poly.type
_entity_poly.pdbx_seq_one_letter_code
_entity_poly.pdbx_strand_id
1 'polypeptide(L)'
;MRDFLVGLEKDWRGWPGVRSWTSMEEEMTVEARHDGRAHVSLAVTLRRADLHHTHDAWSAQVILTVEAGEGLRRIADAADRLLRP
;
A
#
# COMPACT_ATOMS: atom_id res chain seq x y z
N MET A 1 0.46 2.66 8.45
CA MET A 1 -0.20 1.94 7.34
C MET A 1 -1.72 1.99 7.41
N ARG A 2 -2.35 1.56 8.52
CA ARG A 2 -3.81 1.59 8.67
C ARG A 2 -4.41 2.95 8.35
N ASP A 3 -3.89 4.01 8.97
CA ASP A 3 -4.39 5.37 8.78
C ASP A 3 -4.25 5.84 7.33
N PHE A 4 -3.19 5.40 6.63
CA PHE A 4 -3.02 5.67 5.21
C PHE A 4 -4.14 5.00 4.41
N LEU A 5 -4.37 3.69 4.58
CA LEU A 5 -5.42 2.96 3.86
C LEU A 5 -6.84 3.48 4.18
N VAL A 6 -7.10 3.84 5.44
CA VAL A 6 -8.35 4.49 5.86
C VAL A 6 -8.48 5.89 5.25
N GLY A 7 -7.38 6.63 5.12
CA GLY A 7 -7.37 7.92 4.42
C GLY A 7 -7.72 7.78 2.94
N LEU A 8 -7.23 6.74 2.27
CA LEU A 8 -7.61 6.43 0.88
C LEU A 8 -9.10 6.08 0.77
N GLU A 9 -9.65 5.36 1.75
CA GLU A 9 -11.09 5.05 1.80
C GLU A 9 -11.95 6.29 2.00
N LYS A 10 -11.52 7.27 2.80
CA LYS A 10 -12.28 8.51 3.01
C LYS A 10 -12.22 9.47 1.82
N ASP A 11 -11.07 9.53 1.16
CA ASP A 11 -10.81 10.44 0.03
C ASP A 11 -10.93 9.75 -1.35
N TRP A 12 -11.64 8.62 -1.41
CA TRP A 12 -11.68 7.78 -2.61
C TRP A 12 -12.20 8.48 -3.87
N ARG A 13 -12.95 9.59 -3.73
CA ARG A 13 -13.50 10.37 -4.85
C ARG A 13 -12.44 11.00 -5.76
N GLY A 14 -11.18 10.84 -5.42
CA GLY A 14 -10.06 11.09 -6.30
C GLY A 14 -9.05 12.02 -5.65
N TRP A 15 -7.78 11.65 -5.80
CA TRP A 15 -6.64 12.51 -5.54
C TRP A 15 -5.76 12.53 -6.80
N PRO A 16 -5.05 13.63 -7.06
CA PRO A 16 -4.09 13.67 -8.16
C PRO A 16 -2.88 12.79 -7.85
N GLY A 17 -2.37 12.09 -8.86
CA GLY A 17 -1.11 11.37 -8.78
C GLY A 17 -1.12 10.11 -7.93
N VAL A 18 0.01 9.84 -7.27
CA VAL A 18 0.24 8.66 -6.42
C VAL A 18 0.33 9.13 -4.98
N ARG A 19 -0.40 8.47 -4.08
CA ARG A 19 -0.21 8.60 -2.63
C ARG A 19 0.67 7.46 -2.18
N SER A 20 1.68 7.73 -1.35
CA SER A 20 2.59 6.71 -0.85
C SER A 20 2.64 6.72 0.68
N TRP A 21 2.89 5.53 1.23
CA TRP A 21 3.27 5.33 2.61
C TRP A 21 4.43 4.34 2.66
N THR A 22 5.42 4.61 3.50
CA THR A 22 6.57 3.73 3.72
C THR A 22 6.69 3.44 5.21
N SER A 23 7.05 2.21 5.57
CA SER A 23 7.36 1.82 6.95
C SER A 23 8.58 2.58 7.48
N MET A 24 8.74 2.67 8.80
CA MET A 24 9.86 3.41 9.39
C MET A 24 11.23 2.83 9.02
N GLU A 25 11.33 1.50 8.91
CA GLU A 25 12.56 0.81 8.49
C GLU A 25 12.68 0.69 6.96
N GLU A 26 11.76 1.32 6.22
CA GLU A 26 11.68 1.33 4.76
C GLU A 26 11.59 -0.02 4.06
N GLU A 27 11.35 -1.10 4.80
CA GLU A 27 11.15 -2.46 4.29
C GLU A 27 9.86 -2.62 3.49
N MET A 28 8.90 -1.72 3.68
CA MET A 28 7.61 -1.79 3.02
C MET A 28 7.18 -0.43 2.51
N THR A 29 6.86 -0.36 1.23
CA THR A 29 6.25 0.80 0.59
C THR A 29 4.92 0.41 -0.03
N VAL A 30 3.90 1.21 0.20
CA VAL A 30 2.57 1.08 -0.40
C VAL A 30 2.30 2.34 -1.22
N GLU A 31 2.06 2.17 -2.50
CA GLU A 31 1.70 3.22 -3.44
C GLU A 31 0.27 3.03 -3.91
N ALA A 32 -0.52 4.09 -3.88
CA ALA A 32 -1.93 4.08 -4.22
C ALA A 32 -2.22 5.06 -5.36
N ARG A 33 -2.83 4.54 -6.42
CA ARG A 33 -3.30 5.33 -7.57
C ARG A 33 -4.79 5.10 -7.78
N HIS A 34 -5.55 6.19 -7.80
CA HIS A 34 -6.96 6.15 -8.16
C HIS A 34 -7.14 6.24 -9.68
N ASP A 35 -8.06 5.46 -10.25
CA ASP A 35 -8.35 5.45 -11.70
C ASP A 35 -9.26 6.60 -12.17
N GLY A 36 -9.74 7.42 -11.22
CA GLY A 36 -10.67 8.52 -11.47
C GLY A 36 -12.14 8.07 -11.56
N ARG A 37 -12.43 6.80 -11.29
CA ARG A 37 -13.77 6.21 -11.41
C ARG A 37 -14.16 5.48 -10.14
N ALA A 38 -13.67 4.25 -9.97
CA ALA A 38 -14.16 3.31 -8.97
C ALA A 38 -13.09 2.38 -8.41
N HIS A 39 -11.85 2.46 -8.87
CA HIS A 39 -10.80 1.56 -8.44
C HIS A 39 -9.55 2.29 -7.97
N VAL A 40 -8.89 1.66 -7.00
CA VAL A 40 -7.55 2.03 -6.56
C VAL A 40 -6.62 0.88 -6.86
N SER A 41 -5.51 1.18 -7.52
CA SER A 41 -4.39 0.26 -7.65
C SER A 41 -3.44 0.49 -6.48
N LEU A 42 -3.16 -0.57 -5.72
CA LEU A 42 -2.21 -0.60 -4.62
C LEU A 42 -0.98 -1.39 -5.07
N ALA A 43 0.15 -0.73 -5.25
CA ALA A 43 1.43 -1.40 -5.40
C ALA A 43 2.08 -1.53 -4.02
N VAL A 44 2.25 -2.76 -3.56
CA VAL A 44 2.89 -3.08 -2.28
C VAL A 44 4.26 -3.67 -2.58
N THR A 45 5.30 -2.95 -2.21
CA THR A 45 6.69 -3.37 -2.34
C THR A 45 7.21 -3.75 -0.97
N LEU A 46 7.70 -4.98 -0.83
CA LEU A 46 8.49 -5.44 0.30
C LEU A 46 9.93 -5.58 -0.14
N ARG A 47 10.86 -5.12 0.69
CA ARG A 47 12.29 -5.24 0.46
C ARG A 47 12.99 -5.40 1.81
N ARG A 48 14.22 -5.86 1.78
CA ARG A 48 15.09 -5.82 2.94
C ARG A 48 15.53 -4.37 3.23
N ALA A 49 15.47 -3.92 4.50
CA ALA A 49 15.71 -2.52 4.91
C ALA A 49 17.07 -1.95 4.45
N ASP A 50 18.09 -2.79 4.34
CA ASP A 50 19.47 -2.32 4.56
C ASP A 50 20.45 -2.54 3.40
N LEU A 51 20.12 -3.23 2.31
CA LEU A 51 21.17 -3.66 1.38
C LEU A 51 20.71 -3.66 -0.08
N HIS A 52 20.92 -2.56 -0.80
CA HIS A 52 20.80 -2.53 -2.27
C HIS A 52 21.97 -3.25 -2.98
N HIS A 53 23.01 -3.66 -2.23
CA HIS A 53 24.30 -4.10 -2.78
C HIS A 53 24.91 -5.32 -2.07
N THR A 54 24.10 -6.20 -1.48
CA THR A 54 24.57 -7.50 -0.97
C THR A 54 23.98 -8.67 -1.73
N HIS A 55 24.62 -9.82 -1.59
CA HIS A 55 24.19 -11.06 -2.26
C HIS A 55 22.82 -11.58 -1.79
N ASP A 56 22.31 -11.07 -0.67
CA ASP A 56 21.01 -11.40 -0.06
C ASP A 56 19.99 -10.25 -0.16
N ALA A 57 20.27 -9.25 -1.00
CA ALA A 57 19.31 -8.22 -1.36
C ALA A 57 18.10 -8.84 -2.08
N TRP A 58 16.89 -8.50 -1.64
CA TRP A 58 15.67 -8.92 -2.31
C TRP A 58 14.60 -7.83 -2.26
N SER A 59 13.71 -7.87 -3.25
CA SER A 59 12.49 -7.08 -3.32
C SER A 59 11.40 -7.91 -3.98
N ALA A 60 10.17 -7.76 -3.49
CA ALA A 60 8.97 -8.35 -4.04
C ALA A 60 7.90 -7.28 -4.15
N GLN A 61 7.19 -7.22 -5.28
CA GLN A 61 6.08 -6.31 -5.48
C GLN A 61 4.82 -7.06 -5.86
N VAL A 62 3.70 -6.68 -5.27
CA VAL A 62 2.36 -7.13 -5.67
C VAL A 62 1.51 -5.91 -5.99
N ILE A 63 0.77 -5.99 -7.09
CA ILE A 63 -0.21 -4.97 -7.49
C ILE A 63 -1.61 -5.54 -7.24
N LEU A 64 -2.37 -4.86 -6.39
CA LEU A 64 -3.76 -5.19 -6.10
C LEU A 64 -4.66 -4.11 -6.68
N THR A 65 -5.63 -4.50 -7.52
CA THR A 65 -6.72 -3.61 -7.93
C THR A 65 -7.90 -3.85 -7.02
N VAL A 66 -8.35 -2.81 -6.33
CA VAL A 66 -9.43 -2.88 -5.35
C VAL A 66 -10.50 -1.86 -5.66
N GLU A 67 -11.75 -2.22 -5.37
CA GLU A 67 -12.83 -1.24 -5.41
C GLU A 67 -12.62 -0.13 -4.38
N ALA A 68 -12.85 1.09 -4.84
CA ALA A 68 -12.89 2.28 -4.01
C ALA A 68 -13.97 2.15 -2.92
N GLY A 69 -13.68 2.63 -1.71
CA GLY A 69 -14.59 2.52 -0.56
C GLY A 69 -14.43 1.19 0.18
N GLU A 70 -15.42 0.30 0.10
CA GLU A 70 -15.48 -0.90 0.95
C GLU A 70 -14.31 -1.87 0.70
N GLY A 71 -13.86 -2.00 -0.55
CA GLY A 71 -12.68 -2.80 -0.91
C GLY A 71 -11.43 -2.33 -0.17
N LEU A 72 -11.17 -1.02 -0.15
CA LEU A 72 -10.07 -0.41 0.62
C LEU A 72 -10.22 -0.65 2.13
N ARG A 73 -11.44 -0.58 2.68
CA ARG A 73 -11.66 -0.86 4.10
C ARG A 73 -11.32 -2.30 4.47
N ARG A 74 -11.72 -3.27 3.63
CA ARG A 74 -11.36 -4.69 3.85
C ARG A 74 -9.86 -4.91 3.79
N ILE A 75 -9.15 -4.24 2.89
CA ILE A 75 -7.68 -4.30 2.84
C ILE A 75 -7.06 -3.68 4.09
N ALA A 76 -7.56 -2.54 4.56
CA ALA A 76 -7.09 -1.92 5.81
C ALA A 76 -7.22 -2.87 7.00
N ASP A 77 -8.35 -3.55 7.13
CA ASP A 77 -8.57 -4.52 8.22
C ASP A 77 -7.73 -5.80 8.06
N ALA A 78 -7.54 -6.28 6.82
CA ALA A 78 -6.70 -7.45 6.55
C ALA A 78 -5.21 -7.17 6.85
N ALA A 79 -4.70 -6.02 6.42
CA ALA A 79 -3.33 -5.59 6.70
C ALA A 79 -3.08 -5.52 8.22
N ASP A 80 -4.03 -4.96 8.96
CA ASP A 80 -3.96 -4.86 10.42
C ASP A 80 -3.92 -6.21 11.14
N ARG A 81 -4.48 -7.26 10.53
CA ARG A 81 -4.43 -8.63 11.10
C ARG A 81 -3.11 -9.32 10.77
N LEU A 82 -2.61 -9.15 9.55
CA LEU A 82 -1.40 -9.81 9.07
C LEU A 82 -0.12 -9.23 9.67
N LEU A 83 -0.15 -7.97 10.07
CA LEU A 83 1.03 -7.23 10.57
C LEU A 83 1.06 -7.10 12.09
N ARG A 84 0.13 -7.76 12.79
CA ARG A 84 0.24 -7.96 14.24
C ARG A 84 1.14 -9.17 14.48
N PRO A 85 2.13 -9.06 15.38
CA PRO A 85 2.93 -10.22 15.79
C PRO A 85 2.08 -11.27 16.52
#